data_AF-A0A956LI13-F1
#
_entry.id   AF-A0A956LI13-F1
#
_cell.length_a   1.000
_cell.length_b   1.000
_cell.length_c   1.000
_cell.angle_alpha   90.00
_cell.angle_beta   90.00
_cell.angle_gamma   90.00
#
_symmetry.space_group_name_H-M   'P 1'
#
loop_
_entity.id
_entity.type
_entity.pdbx_description
1 polymer ?
#
loop_
_entity_poly.entity_id
_entity_poly.type
_entity_poly.pdbx_seq_one_letter_code
_entity_poly.pdbx_strand_id
1 'polypeptide(L)'
;MPSLHWTGPTWRLRATLWTLLIGALAGACVEHPDFPNHPPVDPDGVSLPPAECKPETVAPCYEGPEGTANRGACSVGEHTCGAEARWSACAGQVTPVVERCNQVDDDCDGVVDNGFERAGAKCFIGAGACQTTGTWRCSEDGSKAMCDAPPPRRAPETCNGVDDDCDGQIDNGALAGTGAACDTRKPGVCAQGTTQCAGGQLRCAQTRQADLEICNGLDDDCDGQVDNACLSPAEAATLRDQRG
;
A
#
# COMPACT_ATOMS: atom_id res chain seq x y z
N MET A 1 -43.40 -17.11 7.14
CA MET A 1 -44.37 -16.71 6.09
C MET A 1 -43.91 -15.37 5.53
N PRO A 2 -43.79 -15.17 4.20
CA PRO A 2 -43.42 -16.13 3.16
C PRO A 2 -42.11 -15.74 2.45
N SER A 3 -41.47 -16.77 1.94
CA SER A 3 -40.39 -16.78 0.97
C SER A 3 -40.86 -16.20 -0.37
N LEU A 4 -40.05 -15.36 -1.00
CA LEU A 4 -40.26 -14.93 -2.39
C LEU A 4 -39.26 -15.65 -3.29
N HIS A 5 -39.76 -16.73 -3.87
CA HIS A 5 -39.19 -17.37 -5.06
C HIS A 5 -39.35 -16.43 -6.26
N TRP A 6 -38.27 -16.20 -7.00
CA TRP A 6 -38.33 -15.68 -8.36
C TRP A 6 -38.11 -16.83 -9.33
N THR A 7 -39.14 -17.15 -10.10
CA THR A 7 -39.16 -18.17 -11.15
C THR A 7 -39.41 -17.53 -12.52
N GLY A 8 -38.51 -17.81 -13.46
CA GLY A 8 -38.73 -17.76 -14.92
C GLY A 8 -38.52 -16.41 -15.64
N PRO A 9 -38.40 -16.39 -16.99
CA PRO A 9 -38.75 -17.47 -17.92
C PRO A 9 -37.65 -17.92 -18.89
N THR A 10 -37.81 -19.16 -19.33
CA THR A 10 -37.10 -19.89 -20.37
C THR A 10 -37.45 -19.36 -21.77
N TRP A 11 -36.43 -19.13 -22.61
CA TRP A 11 -36.62 -18.87 -24.03
C TRP A 11 -36.60 -20.20 -24.79
N ARG A 12 -37.76 -20.62 -25.30
CA ARG A 12 -37.93 -21.75 -26.21
C ARG A 12 -38.68 -21.29 -27.47
N LEU A 13 -38.27 -21.86 -28.60
CA LEU A 13 -38.91 -21.88 -29.93
C LEU A 13 -38.60 -20.60 -30.75
N ARG A 14 -38.19 -20.69 -32.02
CA ARG A 14 -38.81 -21.50 -33.09
C ARG A 14 -37.79 -21.94 -34.14
N ALA A 15 -37.75 -23.24 -34.39
CA ALA A 15 -37.27 -23.81 -35.64
C ALA A 15 -38.43 -23.74 -36.65
N THR A 16 -38.18 -23.19 -37.84
CA THR A 16 -39.08 -23.29 -38.98
C THR A 16 -38.32 -23.91 -40.15
N LEU A 17 -38.74 -25.13 -40.50
CA LEU A 17 -38.38 -25.84 -41.71
C LEU A 17 -38.84 -25.05 -42.94
N TRP A 18 -37.97 -25.00 -43.95
CA TRP A 18 -38.38 -24.86 -45.35
C TRP A 18 -37.79 -26.02 -46.15
N THR A 19 -38.69 -26.72 -46.81
CA THR A 19 -38.49 -27.95 -47.57
C THR A 19 -37.96 -27.66 -48.99
N LEU A 20 -36.97 -28.47 -49.39
CA LEU A 20 -36.76 -29.10 -50.70
C LEU A 20 -37.00 -28.29 -51.99
N LEU A 21 -35.90 -28.06 -52.73
CA LEU A 21 -35.91 -28.21 -54.19
C LEU A 21 -34.65 -28.97 -54.65
N ILE A 22 -34.93 -30.08 -55.32
CA ILE A 22 -34.03 -31.05 -55.93
C ILE A 22 -33.46 -30.44 -57.22
N GLY A 23 -32.14 -30.47 -57.37
CA GLY A 23 -31.44 -30.10 -58.60
C GLY A 23 -30.23 -31.01 -58.78
N ALA A 24 -30.46 -32.20 -59.33
CA ALA A 24 -29.42 -33.09 -59.78
C ALA A 24 -28.68 -32.49 -60.99
N LEU A 25 -27.38 -32.23 -60.83
CA LEU A 25 -26.44 -32.20 -61.94
C LEU A 25 -25.28 -33.15 -61.58
N ALA A 26 -25.43 -34.39 -62.03
CA ALA A 26 -24.29 -35.25 -62.29
C ALA A 26 -23.53 -34.62 -63.47
N GLY A 27 -22.31 -34.16 -63.22
CA GLY A 27 -21.43 -33.57 -64.21
C GLY A 27 -19.98 -33.87 -63.84
N ALA A 28 -19.51 -35.00 -64.35
CA ALA A 28 -18.12 -35.39 -64.60
C ALA A 28 -17.03 -34.95 -63.60
N CYS A 29 -16.47 -35.94 -62.90
CA CYS A 29 -15.08 -35.89 -62.50
C CYS A 29 -14.22 -35.81 -63.79
N VAL A 30 -13.75 -34.62 -64.14
CA VAL A 30 -12.60 -34.50 -65.03
C VAL A 30 -11.37 -34.71 -64.15
N GLU A 31 -10.73 -35.86 -64.35
CA GLU A 31 -9.37 -36.11 -63.90
C GLU A 31 -8.49 -35.03 -64.54
N HIS A 32 -7.99 -34.09 -63.73
CA HIS A 32 -6.93 -33.19 -64.16
C HIS A 32 -5.60 -33.94 -64.06
N PRO A 33 -4.88 -34.19 -65.18
CA PRO A 33 -3.46 -34.47 -65.11
C PRO A 33 -2.73 -33.17 -64.76
N ASP A 34 -1.66 -33.28 -63.99
CA ASP A 34 -0.79 -32.21 -63.47
C ASP A 34 -1.25 -31.54 -62.15
N PHE A 35 -1.36 -32.35 -61.09
CA PHE A 35 -0.88 -31.89 -59.79
C PHE A 35 0.63 -32.14 -59.69
N PRO A 36 1.44 -31.08 -59.54
CA PRO A 36 2.61 -31.21 -58.69
C PRO A 36 2.62 -30.07 -57.68
N ASN A 37 1.74 -30.14 -56.70
CA ASN A 37 2.02 -29.54 -55.39
C ASN A 37 2.46 -30.67 -54.44
N HIS A 38 3.44 -31.48 -54.89
CA HIS A 38 4.23 -32.24 -53.95
C HIS A 38 5.19 -31.25 -53.27
N PRO A 39 5.28 -31.24 -51.93
CA PRO A 39 6.31 -30.46 -51.26
C PRO A 39 7.68 -30.89 -51.80
N PRO A 40 8.66 -29.98 -51.88
CA PRO A 40 10.00 -30.33 -52.33
C PRO A 40 10.51 -31.49 -51.47
N VAL A 41 10.84 -32.60 -52.12
CA VAL A 41 11.49 -33.75 -51.49
C VAL A 41 12.99 -33.61 -51.73
N ASP A 42 13.78 -33.81 -50.68
CA ASP A 42 15.24 -33.94 -50.77
C ASP A 42 15.60 -35.17 -51.66
N PRO A 43 16.78 -35.25 -52.31
CA PRO A 43 17.25 -36.48 -52.97
C PRO A 43 17.10 -37.78 -52.14
N ASP A 44 17.01 -37.70 -50.81
CA ASP A 44 16.76 -38.84 -49.92
C ASP A 44 15.26 -39.15 -49.65
N GLY A 45 14.32 -38.46 -50.30
CA GLY A 45 12.87 -38.75 -50.24
C GLY A 45 12.17 -38.31 -48.96
N VAL A 46 12.82 -37.48 -48.14
CA VAL A 46 12.23 -36.88 -46.93
C VAL A 46 11.41 -35.66 -47.35
N SER A 47 10.15 -35.57 -46.89
CA SER A 47 9.32 -34.37 -47.05
C SER A 47 10.00 -33.20 -46.35
N LEU A 48 10.54 -32.25 -47.10
CA LEU A 48 11.00 -31.01 -46.51
C LEU A 48 9.77 -30.24 -46.01
N PRO A 49 9.86 -29.55 -44.86
CA PRO A 49 8.82 -28.59 -44.50
C PRO A 49 8.67 -27.58 -45.64
N PRO A 50 7.43 -27.12 -45.94
CA PRO A 50 7.21 -26.16 -47.00
C PRO A 50 8.10 -24.93 -46.79
N ALA A 51 8.74 -24.45 -47.85
CA ALA A 51 9.49 -23.20 -47.84
C ALA A 51 8.59 -22.08 -47.30
N GLU A 52 9.00 -21.46 -46.19
CA GLU A 52 8.19 -20.46 -45.50
C GLU A 52 8.36 -19.07 -46.13
N CYS A 53 9.47 -18.86 -46.85
CA CYS A 53 9.86 -17.58 -47.41
C CYS A 53 10.82 -17.71 -48.60
N LYS A 54 11.04 -16.60 -49.31
CA LYS A 54 12.01 -16.52 -50.41
C LYS A 54 13.40 -16.17 -49.84
N PRO A 55 14.47 -16.91 -50.16
CA PRO A 55 15.81 -16.60 -49.67
C PRO A 55 16.23 -15.14 -49.93
N GLU A 56 16.97 -14.57 -48.97
CA GLU A 56 17.48 -13.18 -48.96
C GLU A 56 16.41 -12.07 -48.86
N THR A 57 15.14 -12.39 -48.59
CA THR A 57 14.13 -11.36 -48.30
C THR A 57 14.16 -10.95 -46.83
N VAL A 58 13.86 -9.66 -46.57
CA VAL A 58 13.67 -9.10 -45.24
C VAL A 58 12.20 -8.71 -45.07
N ALA A 59 11.64 -8.97 -43.89
CA ALA A 59 10.27 -8.58 -43.54
C ALA A 59 10.19 -8.12 -42.07
N PRO A 60 9.17 -7.32 -41.70
CA PRO A 60 8.95 -6.96 -40.30
C PRO A 60 8.43 -8.17 -39.52
N CYS A 61 8.83 -8.28 -38.27
CA CYS A 61 8.42 -9.34 -37.37
C CYS A 61 8.17 -8.78 -35.95
N TYR A 62 7.34 -9.50 -35.19
CA TYR A 62 7.08 -9.20 -33.79
C TYR A 62 6.56 -10.46 -33.12
N GLU A 63 7.24 -10.91 -32.07
CA GLU A 63 6.92 -12.15 -31.35
C GLU A 63 6.21 -11.87 -30.01
N GLY A 64 5.90 -10.62 -29.71
CA GLY A 64 5.12 -10.22 -28.54
C GLY A 64 3.60 -10.46 -28.72
N PRO A 65 2.82 -10.30 -27.65
CA PRO A 65 1.36 -10.42 -27.69
C PRO A 65 0.70 -9.53 -28.75
N GLU A 66 -0.46 -9.94 -29.26
CA GLU A 66 -1.20 -9.12 -30.20
C GLU A 66 -1.62 -7.79 -29.57
N GLY A 67 -1.36 -6.68 -30.29
CA GLY A 67 -1.74 -5.35 -29.86
C GLY A 67 -0.68 -4.58 -29.07
N THR A 68 0.45 -5.18 -28.69
CA THR A 68 1.54 -4.50 -27.97
C THR A 68 2.61 -3.92 -28.91
N ALA A 69 2.61 -4.29 -30.19
CA ALA A 69 3.55 -3.77 -31.17
C ALA A 69 3.43 -2.23 -31.33
N ASN A 70 4.56 -1.53 -31.29
CA ASN A 70 4.66 -0.07 -31.41
C ASN A 70 3.89 0.70 -30.32
N ARG A 71 3.74 0.14 -29.12
CA ARG A 71 3.23 0.81 -27.92
C ARG A 71 4.34 0.93 -26.89
N GLY A 72 4.41 2.07 -26.20
CA GLY A 72 5.40 2.26 -25.15
C GLY A 72 6.83 2.02 -25.65
N ALA A 73 7.55 1.16 -24.94
CA ALA A 73 8.88 0.70 -25.31
C ALA A 73 8.90 -0.33 -26.45
N CYS A 74 7.78 -1.00 -26.72
CA CYS A 74 7.73 -2.10 -27.68
C CYS A 74 7.84 -1.63 -29.12
N SER A 75 8.64 -2.37 -29.90
CA SER A 75 8.89 -2.09 -31.30
C SER A 75 8.97 -3.38 -32.12
N VAL A 76 8.59 -3.28 -33.39
CA VAL A 76 8.77 -4.37 -34.36
C VAL A 76 10.23 -4.51 -34.75
N GLY A 77 10.66 -5.74 -35.01
CA GLY A 77 11.98 -6.07 -35.54
C GLY A 77 11.93 -6.45 -37.01
N GLU A 78 13.06 -6.95 -37.52
CA GLU A 78 13.17 -7.53 -38.86
C GLU A 78 13.70 -8.95 -38.78
N HIS A 79 13.22 -9.81 -39.68
CA HIS A 79 13.79 -11.13 -39.91
C HIS A 79 14.20 -11.29 -41.37
N THR A 80 15.24 -12.09 -41.59
CA THR A 80 15.76 -12.38 -42.93
C THR A 80 15.51 -13.83 -43.26
N CYS A 81 15.06 -14.11 -44.47
CA CYS A 81 14.89 -15.46 -44.97
C CYS A 81 16.26 -16.06 -45.35
N GLY A 82 16.66 -17.13 -44.67
CA GLY A 82 17.91 -17.83 -44.94
C GLY A 82 17.89 -18.63 -46.25
N ALA A 83 19.04 -19.17 -46.63
CA ALA A 83 19.20 -20.01 -47.82
C ALA A 83 18.32 -21.28 -47.78
N GLU A 84 17.98 -21.76 -46.59
CA GLU A 84 17.08 -22.90 -46.36
C GLU A 84 15.58 -22.54 -46.43
N ALA A 85 15.24 -21.33 -46.91
CA ALA A 85 13.87 -20.83 -47.00
C ALA A 85 13.10 -20.83 -45.66
N ARG A 86 13.82 -20.50 -44.57
CA ARG A 86 13.30 -20.31 -43.21
C ARG A 86 13.63 -18.93 -42.70
N TRP A 87 12.73 -18.36 -41.91
CA TRP A 87 12.97 -17.08 -41.26
C TRP A 87 14.02 -17.21 -40.15
N SER A 88 14.88 -16.19 -40.04
CA SER A 88 15.71 -16.02 -38.86
C SER A 88 14.86 -15.66 -37.63
N ALA A 89 15.48 -15.68 -36.45
CA ALA A 89 14.92 -15.03 -35.28
C ALA A 89 14.61 -13.55 -35.59
N CYS A 90 13.56 -13.03 -34.97
CA CYS A 90 13.19 -11.64 -35.13
C CYS A 90 14.22 -10.73 -34.44
N ALA A 91 15.02 -10.02 -35.23
CA ALA A 91 16.11 -9.18 -34.75
C ALA A 91 15.62 -7.74 -34.53
N GLY A 92 16.01 -7.14 -33.40
CA GLY A 92 15.71 -5.73 -33.10
C GLY A 92 14.30 -5.44 -32.59
N GLN A 93 13.45 -6.47 -32.41
CA GLN A 93 12.17 -6.31 -31.71
C GLN A 93 12.39 -5.97 -30.23
N VAL A 94 11.49 -5.17 -29.66
CA VAL A 94 11.35 -4.98 -28.22
C VAL A 94 9.97 -5.50 -27.83
N THR A 95 9.94 -6.55 -27.01
CA THR A 95 8.71 -7.19 -26.54
C THR A 95 8.37 -6.74 -25.12
N PRO A 96 7.11 -6.90 -24.67
CA PRO A 96 6.71 -6.51 -23.33
C PRO A 96 7.57 -7.14 -22.24
N VAL A 97 7.98 -6.32 -21.28
CA VAL A 97 8.63 -6.77 -20.05
C VAL A 97 7.83 -6.32 -18.84
N VAL A 98 8.24 -6.73 -17.65
CA VAL A 98 7.60 -6.25 -16.43
C VAL A 98 7.83 -4.74 -16.28
N GLU A 99 6.77 -4.03 -15.91
CA GLU A 99 6.77 -2.61 -15.62
C GLU A 99 7.88 -2.19 -14.65
N ARG A 100 8.51 -1.07 -14.98
CA ARG A 100 9.43 -0.36 -14.11
C ARG A 100 8.92 1.06 -13.97
N CYS A 101 9.08 1.64 -12.78
CA CYS A 101 8.80 3.05 -12.55
C CYS A 101 9.89 3.88 -13.22
N ASN A 102 9.75 4.14 -14.52
CA ASN A 102 10.73 4.84 -15.36
C ASN A 102 10.07 5.83 -16.34
N GLN A 103 8.76 6.06 -16.23
CA GLN A 103 7.96 6.89 -17.12
C GLN A 103 7.86 6.34 -18.56
N VAL A 104 8.03 5.03 -18.69
CA VAL A 104 7.87 4.28 -19.94
C VAL A 104 6.82 3.18 -19.70
N ASP A 105 6.06 2.88 -20.75
CA ASP A 105 5.16 1.73 -20.81
C ASP A 105 5.99 0.52 -21.29
N ASP A 106 6.51 -0.25 -20.33
CA ASP A 106 7.46 -1.35 -20.53
C ASP A 106 6.74 -2.67 -20.87
N ASP A 107 5.52 -2.85 -20.37
CA ASP A 107 4.62 -3.97 -20.67
C ASP A 107 3.72 -3.72 -21.90
N CYS A 108 3.76 -2.49 -22.41
CA CYS A 108 3.13 -2.06 -23.66
C CYS A 108 1.60 -2.24 -23.65
N ASP A 109 0.98 -2.19 -22.47
CA ASP A 109 -0.47 -2.26 -22.28
C ASP A 109 -1.17 -0.93 -22.62
N GLY A 110 -0.39 0.15 -22.74
CA GLY A 110 -0.85 1.50 -23.05
C GLY A 110 -0.97 2.42 -21.83
N VAL A 111 -0.55 1.97 -20.64
CA VAL A 111 -0.52 2.73 -19.40
C VAL A 111 0.93 2.82 -18.92
N VAL A 112 1.43 4.04 -18.74
CA VAL A 112 2.80 4.25 -18.23
C VAL A 112 2.86 3.94 -16.73
N ASP A 113 3.87 3.17 -16.32
CA ASP A 113 4.17 2.82 -14.92
C ASP A 113 2.95 2.20 -14.18
N ASN A 114 2.13 1.37 -14.83
CA ASN A 114 1.01 0.66 -14.18
C ASN A 114 1.54 -0.28 -13.08
N GLY A 115 0.88 -0.29 -11.91
CA GLY A 115 1.43 -0.87 -10.68
C GLY A 115 2.29 0.09 -9.84
N PHE A 116 2.60 1.29 -10.35
CA PHE A 116 3.25 2.38 -9.62
C PHE A 116 2.39 3.66 -9.60
N GLU A 117 1.06 3.53 -9.62
CA GLU A 117 0.10 4.64 -9.85
C GLU A 117 0.15 5.75 -8.80
N ARG A 118 0.87 5.52 -7.70
CA ARG A 118 1.12 6.53 -6.68
C ARG A 118 2.21 7.51 -7.10
N ALA A 119 3.06 7.20 -8.08
CA ALA A 119 4.13 8.09 -8.54
C ALA A 119 3.55 9.48 -8.88
N GLY A 120 4.13 10.54 -8.29
CA GLY A 120 3.63 11.91 -8.41
C GLY A 120 2.51 12.30 -7.45
N ALA A 121 1.87 11.35 -6.75
CA ALA A 121 0.89 11.64 -5.71
C ALA A 121 1.57 12.08 -4.40
N LYS A 122 0.84 12.87 -3.59
CA LYS A 122 1.31 13.25 -2.24
C LYS A 122 1.43 12.02 -1.35
N CYS A 123 2.45 12.02 -0.51
CA CYS A 123 2.68 11.00 0.50
C CYS A 123 2.95 11.65 1.86
N PHE A 124 2.76 10.88 2.93
CA PHE A 124 2.96 11.34 4.30
C PHE A 124 3.74 10.30 5.10
N ILE A 125 4.65 10.76 5.96
CA ILE A 125 5.38 9.93 6.92
C ILE A 125 5.07 10.47 8.32
N GLY A 126 4.85 9.58 9.29
CA GLY A 126 4.45 9.95 10.65
C GLY A 126 2.96 10.32 10.76
N ALA A 127 2.56 10.77 11.94
CA ALA A 127 1.20 11.19 12.25
C ALA A 127 1.21 12.41 13.18
N GLY A 128 0.10 13.15 13.26
CA GLY A 128 -0.01 14.31 14.15
C GLY A 128 1.04 15.38 13.85
N ALA A 129 1.68 15.91 14.88
CA ALA A 129 2.74 16.91 14.74
C ALA A 129 4.01 16.37 14.04
N CYS A 130 4.19 15.06 14.06
CA CYS A 130 5.27 14.35 13.37
C CYS A 130 4.97 14.07 11.90
N GLN A 131 3.81 14.48 11.38
CA GLN A 131 3.48 14.23 9.99
C GLN A 131 4.31 15.12 9.06
N THR A 132 5.14 14.52 8.22
CA THR A 132 5.81 15.17 7.11
C THR A 132 5.11 14.87 5.80
N THR A 133 5.25 15.77 4.82
CA THR A 133 4.65 15.61 3.49
C THR A 133 5.74 15.50 2.45
N GLY A 134 5.50 14.63 1.47
CA GLY A 134 6.32 14.46 0.28
C GLY A 134 5.47 14.08 -0.92
N THR A 135 6.13 13.51 -1.91
CA THR A 135 5.60 12.97 -3.15
C THR A 135 6.19 11.58 -3.36
N TRP A 136 5.37 10.63 -3.80
CA TRP A 136 5.88 9.33 -4.24
C TRP A 136 6.76 9.52 -5.49
N ARG A 137 7.98 8.99 -5.43
CA ARG A 137 8.93 8.99 -6.54
C ARG A 137 9.37 7.57 -6.84
N CYS A 138 9.73 7.32 -8.10
CA CYS A 138 10.40 6.10 -8.46
C CYS A 138 11.75 5.99 -7.73
N SER A 139 12.08 4.78 -7.29
CA SER A 139 13.42 4.44 -6.85
C SER A 139 14.41 4.59 -8.00
N GLU A 140 15.69 4.80 -7.68
CA GLU A 140 16.74 4.98 -8.70
C GLU A 140 16.87 3.78 -9.65
N ASP A 141 16.55 2.58 -9.19
CA ASP A 141 16.54 1.34 -9.98
C ASP A 141 15.20 1.07 -10.70
N GLY A 142 14.20 1.93 -10.55
CA GLY A 142 12.86 1.82 -11.11
C GLY A 142 12.01 0.67 -10.55
N SER A 143 12.45 -0.02 -9.49
CA SER A 143 11.76 -1.22 -8.98
C SER A 143 10.56 -0.94 -8.07
N LYS A 144 10.44 0.28 -7.53
CA LYS A 144 9.37 0.66 -6.59
C LYS A 144 9.11 2.16 -6.56
N ALA A 145 7.88 2.55 -6.24
CA ALA A 145 7.58 3.90 -5.79
C ALA A 145 7.89 4.04 -4.28
N MET A 146 8.58 5.10 -3.89
CA MET A 146 8.93 5.44 -2.51
C MET A 146 8.53 6.88 -2.16
N CYS A 147 8.11 7.12 -0.93
CA CYS A 147 7.81 8.46 -0.44
C CYS A 147 9.10 9.21 -0.15
N ASP A 148 9.29 10.40 -0.75
CA ASP A 148 10.47 11.24 -0.52
C ASP A 148 10.35 12.17 0.70
N ALA A 149 9.25 12.08 1.46
CA ALA A 149 9.00 12.98 2.57
C ALA A 149 10.20 12.93 3.53
N PRO A 150 10.70 14.09 4.00
CA PRO A 150 11.79 14.11 4.95
C PRO A 150 11.37 13.39 6.24
N PRO A 151 12.32 12.81 7.00
CA PRO A 151 11.99 12.23 8.30
C PRO A 151 11.40 13.31 9.23
N PRO A 152 10.53 12.93 10.17
CA PRO A 152 9.98 13.85 11.15
C PRO A 152 11.09 14.53 11.96
N ARG A 153 10.88 15.81 12.29
CA ARG A 153 11.75 16.54 13.21
C ARG A 153 11.44 16.09 14.62
N ARG A 154 12.47 15.70 15.37
CA ARG A 154 12.35 15.32 16.77
C ARG A 154 12.76 16.47 17.65
N ALA A 155 11.95 16.79 18.64
CA ALA A 155 12.25 17.72 19.71
C ALA A 155 12.04 17.02 21.06
N PRO A 156 12.69 17.45 22.15
CA PRO A 156 12.39 16.89 23.47
C PRO A 156 10.93 17.11 23.84
N GLU A 157 10.34 16.09 24.46
CA GLU A 157 8.96 16.14 24.93
C GLU A 157 8.67 17.32 25.87
N THR A 158 7.55 17.99 25.59
CA THR A 158 6.96 18.96 26.50
C THR A 158 5.57 18.49 26.90
N CYS A 159 5.10 18.85 28.09
CA CYS A 159 3.75 18.47 28.52
C CYS A 159 2.71 19.36 27.82
N ASN A 160 2.39 19.03 26.56
CA ASN A 160 1.54 19.81 25.67
C ASN A 160 0.46 18.95 24.96
N GLY A 161 0.45 17.64 25.20
CA GLY A 161 -0.48 16.69 24.57
C GLY A 161 -0.09 16.30 23.14
N VAL A 162 1.16 16.54 22.75
CA VAL A 162 1.74 16.25 21.43
C VAL A 162 2.94 15.34 21.62
N ASP A 163 3.14 14.43 20.66
CA ASP A 163 4.36 13.65 20.49
C ASP A 163 5.37 14.56 19.75
N ASP A 164 6.23 15.25 20.51
CA ASP A 164 7.21 16.21 20.01
C ASP A 164 8.49 15.51 19.51
N ASP A 165 8.80 14.34 20.05
CA ASP A 165 10.01 13.56 19.75
C ASP A 165 9.79 12.46 18.70
N CYS A 166 8.54 12.24 18.32
CA CYS A 166 8.07 11.32 17.29
C CYS A 166 8.41 9.85 17.59
N ASP A 167 8.35 9.44 18.85
CA ASP A 167 8.53 8.05 19.28
C ASP A 167 7.22 7.24 19.36
N GLY A 168 6.08 7.90 19.16
CA GLY A 168 4.75 7.31 19.19
C GLY A 168 4.05 7.37 20.55
N GLN A 169 4.65 8.01 21.55
CA GLN A 169 4.07 8.24 22.86
C GLN A 169 3.92 9.75 23.09
N ILE A 170 2.76 10.15 23.62
CA ILE A 170 2.49 11.56 23.93
C ILE A 170 2.95 11.86 25.36
N ASP A 171 3.65 12.99 25.54
CA ASP A 171 4.11 13.51 26.83
C ASP A 171 4.87 12.46 27.66
N ASN A 172 5.90 11.83 27.07
CA ASN A 172 6.70 10.81 27.76
C ASN A 172 8.05 11.34 28.28
N GLY A 173 8.79 10.48 28.99
CA GLY A 173 10.17 10.78 29.37
C GLY A 173 10.32 11.97 30.34
N ALA A 174 11.41 12.72 30.18
CA ALA A 174 11.76 13.84 31.04
C ALA A 174 11.12 15.14 30.54
N LEU A 175 9.90 15.40 30.99
CA LEU A 175 9.11 16.55 30.57
C LEU A 175 9.57 17.83 31.26
N ALA A 176 9.92 18.84 30.46
CA ALA A 176 10.24 20.16 30.98
C ALA A 176 9.11 20.71 31.87
N GLY A 177 9.46 21.15 33.08
CA GLY A 177 8.51 21.71 34.03
C GLY A 177 7.79 20.68 34.91
N THR A 178 8.11 19.38 34.82
CA THR A 178 7.70 18.39 35.84
C THR A 178 8.69 18.34 37.01
N GLY A 179 8.22 17.92 38.18
CA GLY A 179 9.02 17.76 39.40
C GLY A 179 9.33 19.05 40.16
N ALA A 180 9.02 20.23 39.61
CA ALA A 180 9.15 21.49 40.32
C ALA A 180 8.10 21.60 41.44
N ALA A 181 8.51 22.15 42.59
CA ALA A 181 7.60 22.45 43.69
C ALA A 181 6.51 23.44 43.23
N CYS A 182 5.28 23.20 43.68
CA CYS A 182 4.12 24.02 43.36
C CYS A 182 3.14 24.06 44.53
N ASP A 183 2.23 25.03 44.47
CA ASP A 183 1.13 25.19 45.42
C ASP A 183 -0.16 24.57 44.85
N THR A 184 -0.72 23.60 45.56
CA THR A 184 -1.97 22.91 45.20
C THR A 184 -3.22 23.73 45.48
N ARG A 185 -3.06 24.88 46.16
CA ARG A 185 -4.13 25.74 46.70
C ARG A 185 -5.00 25.07 47.76
N LYS A 186 -4.54 23.95 48.34
CA LYS A 186 -5.18 23.32 49.50
C LYS A 186 -4.69 23.95 50.80
N PRO A 187 -5.47 23.88 51.89
CA PRO A 187 -5.04 24.40 53.19
C PRO A 187 -3.84 23.66 53.78
N GLY A 188 -3.21 24.29 54.78
CA GLY A 188 -2.19 23.67 55.61
C GLY A 188 -1.01 23.05 54.86
N VAL A 189 -0.53 21.92 55.37
CA VAL A 189 0.60 21.17 54.79
C VAL A 189 0.27 20.61 53.40
N CYS A 190 -1.01 20.47 53.07
CA CYS A 190 -1.49 19.99 51.77
C CYS A 190 -1.26 20.96 50.62
N ALA A 191 -0.96 22.24 50.90
CA ALA A 191 -0.56 23.21 49.90
C ALA A 191 0.69 22.75 49.12
N GLN A 192 1.57 21.96 49.76
CA GLN A 192 2.79 21.47 49.14
C GLN A 192 2.50 20.42 48.06
N GLY A 193 2.99 20.67 46.84
CA GLY A 193 2.92 19.74 45.73
C GLY A 193 4.11 19.78 44.80
N THR A 194 4.09 18.90 43.80
CA THR A 194 5.02 18.89 42.67
C THR A 194 4.25 18.87 41.35
N THR A 195 4.81 19.54 40.35
CA THR A 195 4.26 19.59 39.00
C THR A 195 4.36 18.22 38.33
N GLN A 196 3.25 17.75 37.76
CA GLN A 196 3.13 16.49 37.03
C GLN A 196 2.41 16.73 35.73
N CYS A 197 2.78 16.00 34.68
CA CYS A 197 2.02 16.03 33.44
C CYS A 197 0.83 15.09 33.55
N ALA A 198 -0.37 15.62 33.30
CA ALA A 198 -1.59 14.84 33.29
C ALA A 198 -2.52 15.34 32.18
N GLY A 199 -2.61 14.56 31.10
CA GLY A 199 -3.45 14.86 29.95
C GLY A 199 -3.00 16.09 29.17
N GLY A 200 -1.70 16.20 28.84
CA GLY A 200 -1.17 17.34 28.06
C GLY A 200 -1.10 18.66 28.81
N GLN A 201 -1.21 18.63 30.13
CA GLN A 201 -1.13 19.83 30.95
C GLN A 201 -0.34 19.58 32.23
N LEU A 202 0.55 20.52 32.56
CA LEU A 202 1.21 20.57 33.86
C LEU A 202 0.17 20.87 34.94
N ARG A 203 0.01 19.95 35.89
CA ARG A 203 -0.87 20.06 37.05
C ARG A 203 -0.04 19.94 38.32
N CYS A 204 -0.45 20.64 39.37
CA CYS A 204 0.18 20.49 40.67
C CYS A 204 -0.42 19.29 41.41
N ALA A 205 0.37 18.26 41.63
CA ALA A 205 -0.01 17.10 42.41
C ALA A 205 0.48 17.26 43.85
N GLN A 206 -0.42 17.04 44.80
CA GLN A 206 -0.14 17.12 46.22
C GLN A 206 0.87 16.05 46.65
N THR A 207 1.90 16.44 47.42
CA THR A 207 2.91 15.51 47.95
C THR A 207 2.72 15.19 49.44
N ARG A 208 1.88 15.96 50.13
CA ARG A 208 1.47 15.74 51.53
C ARG A 208 -0.02 15.53 51.60
N GLN A 209 -0.49 14.33 51.93
CA GLN A 209 -1.92 14.08 52.13
C GLN A 209 -2.39 14.62 53.49
N ALA A 210 -3.68 14.87 53.59
CA ALA A 210 -4.32 15.18 54.87
C ALA A 210 -4.10 14.02 55.84
N ASP A 211 -3.75 14.35 57.07
CA ASP A 211 -3.53 13.41 58.15
C ASP A 211 -4.32 13.83 59.39
N LEU A 212 -4.09 13.21 60.54
CA LEU A 212 -4.65 13.68 61.81
C LEU A 212 -3.85 14.86 62.35
N GLU A 213 -4.59 15.81 62.91
CA GLU A 213 -4.06 16.90 63.72
C GLU A 213 -3.19 16.39 64.88
N ILE A 214 -1.92 16.79 64.87
CA ILE A 214 -1.02 16.68 66.01
C ILE A 214 -0.57 18.08 66.35
N CYS A 215 -0.86 18.60 67.55
CA CYS A 215 -0.74 20.03 67.87
C CYS A 215 0.70 20.58 67.72
N ASN A 216 1.11 20.85 66.49
CA ASN A 216 2.47 21.20 66.08
C ASN A 216 2.50 22.58 65.41
N GLY A 217 1.35 23.28 65.40
CA GLY A 217 1.17 24.58 64.76
C GLY A 217 1.00 24.51 63.24
N LEU A 218 0.77 23.34 62.68
CA LEU A 218 0.44 23.10 61.28
C LEU A 218 -1.00 22.57 61.19
N ASP A 219 -1.66 22.89 60.08
CA ASP A 219 -2.94 22.29 59.66
C ASP A 219 -2.59 21.01 58.91
N ASP A 220 -2.59 19.88 59.64
CA ASP A 220 -2.16 18.56 59.19
C ASP A 220 -3.31 17.81 58.50
N ASP A 221 -4.56 18.05 58.89
CA ASP A 221 -5.77 17.48 58.29
C ASP A 221 -6.32 18.29 57.10
N CYS A 222 -5.76 19.48 56.89
CA CYS A 222 -5.99 20.35 55.75
C CYS A 222 -7.44 20.83 55.64
N ASP A 223 -8.13 21.00 56.77
CA ASP A 223 -9.49 21.52 56.84
C ASP A 223 -9.56 23.07 56.87
N GLY A 224 -8.39 23.73 56.97
CA GLY A 224 -8.26 25.18 57.01
C GLY A 224 -8.21 25.78 58.41
N GLN A 225 -8.14 24.95 59.45
CA GLN A 225 -7.95 25.35 60.83
C GLN A 225 -6.69 24.71 61.39
N VAL A 226 -5.91 25.49 62.15
CA VAL A 226 -4.70 24.98 62.80
C VAL A 226 -5.06 24.39 64.16
N ASP A 227 -4.64 23.15 64.43
CA ASP A 227 -4.72 22.48 65.73
C ASP A 227 -6.16 22.36 66.31
N ASN A 228 -7.18 22.15 65.47
CA ASN A 228 -8.60 22.13 65.89
C ASN A 228 -9.11 20.76 66.38
N ALA A 229 -8.41 19.66 66.05
CA ALA A 229 -8.76 18.29 66.42
C ALA A 229 -7.58 17.49 67.03
N CYS A 230 -6.80 18.18 67.85
CA CYS A 230 -5.57 17.73 68.49
C CYS A 230 -5.57 16.31 69.08
N LEU A 231 -4.69 15.46 68.54
CA LEU A 231 -4.31 14.18 69.12
C LEU A 231 -2.86 14.22 69.62
N SER A 232 -2.55 13.45 70.66
CA SER A 232 -1.15 13.18 70.98
C SER A 232 -0.50 12.36 69.86
N PRO A 233 0.83 12.44 69.67
CA PRO A 233 1.52 11.65 68.65
C PRO A 233 1.27 10.14 68.77
N ALA A 234 1.07 9.62 69.98
CA ALA A 234 0.77 8.21 70.23
C ALA A 234 -0.66 7.84 69.80
N GLU A 235 -1.63 8.72 70.03
CA GLU A 235 -3.03 8.52 69.61
C GLU A 235 -3.18 8.62 68.10
N ALA A 236 -2.54 9.61 67.47
CA ALA A 236 -2.53 9.77 66.03
C ALA A 236 -1.90 8.55 65.32
N ALA A 237 -0.79 8.02 65.83
CA ALA A 237 -0.18 6.80 65.31
C ALA A 237 -1.12 5.58 65.38
N THR A 238 -1.87 5.45 66.49
CA THR A 238 -2.83 4.34 66.68
C THR A 238 -4.00 4.43 65.69
N LEU A 239 -4.49 5.63 65.40
CA LEU A 239 -5.64 5.86 64.51
C LEU A 239 -5.28 5.81 63.02
N ARG A 240 -4.02 6.03 62.65
CA ARG A 240 -3.52 5.81 61.28
C ARG A 240 -3.54 4.33 60.90
N ASP A 241 -3.17 3.44 61.82
CA ASP A 241 -3.12 1.98 61.59
C ASP A 241 -4.51 1.35 61.36
N GLN A 242 -5.57 2.02 61.83
CA GLN A 242 -6.96 1.54 61.71
C GLN A 242 -7.66 1.98 60.40
N ARG A 243 -7.05 2.88 59.61
CA ARG A 243 -7.67 3.51 58.42
C ARG A 243 -7.08 3.03 57.09
N GLY A 244 -6.45 1.85 57.07
CA GLY A 244 -5.84 1.23 55.89
C GLY A 244 -6.73 1.18 54.65
#